data_AF-A0A1G8KQ27-F1
#
_entry.id   AF-A0A1G8KQ27-F1
#
_cell.length_a   1.000
_cell.length_b   1.000
_cell.length_c   1.000
_cell.angle_alpha   90.00
_cell.angle_beta   90.00
_cell.angle_gamma   90.00
#
_symmetry.space_group_name_H-M   'P 1'
#
loop_
_entity.id
_entity.type
_entity.pdbx_description
1 polymer ?
#
loop_
_entity_poly.entity_id
_entity_poly.type
_entity_poly.pdbx_seq_one_letter_code
_entity_poly.pdbx_strand_id
1 'polypeptide(L)' 'MPLALLVLTALALGLYLHIGRSSERDLEQASLLPFADDPEAAGRMSAATGLQCERLVNPLDDSIPEPSLLA' A
#
# COMPACT_ATOMS: atom_id res chain seq x y z
N MET A 1 0.37 -33.85 14.00
CA MET A 1 -0.05 -32.83 14.99
C MET A 1 1.05 -31.86 15.39
N PRO A 2 2.26 -32.26 15.83
CA PRO A 2 3.28 -31.29 16.31
C PRO A 2 3.86 -30.43 15.18
N LEU A 3 4.01 -30.99 13.98
CA LEU A 3 4.52 -30.27 12.81
C LEU A 3 3.57 -29.15 12.38
N ALA A 4 2.26 -29.40 12.39
CA ALA A 4 1.27 -28.37 12.08
C ALA A 4 1.30 -27.23 13.10
N LEU A 5 1.47 -27.55 14.39
CA LEU A 5 1.61 -26.55 15.45
C LEU A 5 2.87 -25.69 15.25
N LEU A 6 4.01 -26.32 14.91
CA LEU A 6 5.26 -25.60 14.62
C LEU A 6 5.16 -24.69 13.40
N VAL A 7 4.46 -25.13 12.36
CA VAL A 7 4.23 -24.31 11.16
C VAL A 7 3.35 -23.10 11.50
N LEU A 8 2.27 -23.30 12.27
CA LEU A 8 1.39 -22.22 12.68
C LEU A 8 2.10 -21.21 13.59
N THR A 9 2.94 -21.66 14.52
CA THR A 9 3.69 -20.75 15.39
C THR A 9 4.76 -19.98 14.64
N ALA A 10 5.48 -20.62 13.71
CA ALA A 10 6.44 -19.94 12.85
C ALA A 10 5.77 -18.89 11.96
N LEU A 11 4.60 -19.22 11.38
CA LEU A 11 3.81 -18.29 10.58
C LEU A 11 3.33 -17.11 11.43
N ALA A 12 2.75 -17.36 12.60
CA ALA A 12 2.27 -16.33 13.50
C ALA A 12 3.40 -15.39 13.97
N LEU A 13 4.57 -15.94 14.29
CA LEU A 13 5.73 -15.16 14.68
C LEU A 13 6.27 -14.33 13.50
N GLY A 14 6.35 -14.92 12.31
CA GLY A 14 6.75 -14.21 11.10
C GLY A 14 5.83 -13.03 10.78
N LEU A 15 4.51 -13.25 10.85
CA LEU A 15 3.50 -12.19 10.67
C LEU A 15 3.62 -11.12 11.74
N TYR A 16 3.78 -11.49 13.01
CA TYR A 16 3.95 -10.54 14.11
C TYR A 16 5.19 -9.66 13.92
N LEU A 17 6.32 -10.25 13.54
CA LEU A 17 7.55 -9.50 13.28
C LEU A 17 7.46 -8.65 12.00
N HIS A 18 6.75 -9.11 10.98
CA HIS A 18 6.58 -8.38 9.73
C HIS A 18 5.62 -7.19 9.90
N ILE A 19 4.48 -7.40 10.56
CA ILE A 19 3.51 -6.34 10.88
C ILE A 19 4.10 -5.37 11.90
N GLY A 20 4.80 -5.85 12.92
CA GLY A 20 5.48 -4.97 13.88
C GLY A 20 6.65 -4.17 13.28
N ARG A 21 7.11 -4.56 12.08
CA ARG A 21 8.14 -3.85 11.30
C ARG A 21 7.57 -3.04 10.15
N SER A 22 6.25 -3.02 9.92
CA SER A 22 5.67 -2.07 8.96
C SER A 22 6.11 -0.68 9.40
N SER A 23 6.82 0.01 8.53
CA SER A 23 7.45 1.28 8.85
C SER A 23 6.37 2.27 9.25
N GLU A 24 6.62 3.18 10.19
CA GLU A 24 5.68 4.29 10.48
C GLU A 24 5.25 5.00 9.20
N ARG A 25 6.15 5.04 8.21
CA ARG A 25 5.88 5.51 6.85
C ARG A 25 4.79 4.73 6.11
N ASP A 26 4.75 3.40 6.22
CA ASP A 26 3.75 2.58 5.53
C ASP A 26 2.35 2.84 6.12
N LEU A 27 2.28 3.02 7.44
CA LEU A 27 1.05 3.38 8.13
C LEU A 27 0.61 4.82 7.80
N GLU A 28 1.56 5.75 7.77
CA GLU A 28 1.32 7.12 7.34
C GLU A 28 0.77 7.13 5.91
N GLN A 29 1.40 6.43 4.95
CA GLN A 29 0.90 6.35 3.57
C GLN A 29 -0.46 5.68 3.46
N ALA A 30 -0.74 4.62 4.23
CA ALA A 30 -2.06 4.00 4.27
C ALA A 30 -3.14 4.96 4.78
N SER A 31 -2.80 5.89 5.67
CA SER A 31 -3.72 6.94 6.12
C SER A 31 -4.04 7.98 5.04
N LEU A 32 -3.18 8.14 4.03
CA LEU A 32 -3.38 9.07 2.92
C LEU A 32 -4.17 8.44 1.75
N LEU A 33 -4.47 7.14 1.81
CA LEU A 33 -5.21 6.41 0.77
C LEU A 33 -6.55 7.07 0.37
N PRO A 34 -7.36 7.67 1.27
CA PRO A 34 -8.59 8.37 0.89
C PRO A 34 -8.37 9.60 -0.02
N PHE A 35 -7.16 10.17 -0.04
CA PHE A 35 -6.79 11.31 -0.88
C PHE A 35 -6.11 10.88 -2.17
N ALA A 36 -5.74 9.60 -2.32
CA ALA A 36 -4.96 9.11 -3.46
C ALA A 36 -5.73 9.15 -4.80
N ASP A 37 -7.07 9.19 -4.76
CA ASP A 37 -7.94 9.20 -5.94
C ASP A 37 -8.27 10.62 -6.45
N ASP A 38 -8.00 11.68 -5.64
CA ASP A 38 -8.24 13.08 -6.01
C ASP A 38 -6.94 13.89 -5.87
N PRO A 39 -6.27 14.23 -6.99
CA PRO A 39 -5.00 14.95 -6.96
C PRO A 39 -5.14 16.36 -6.36
N GLU A 40 -6.31 16.99 -6.45
CA GLU A 40 -6.54 18.31 -5.88
C GLU A 40 -6.67 18.21 -4.35
N ALA A 41 -7.38 17.20 -3.85
CA ALA A 41 -7.47 16.93 -2.41
C ALA A 41 -6.11 16.53 -1.82
N ALA A 42 -5.33 15.68 -2.52
CA ALA A 42 -3.97 15.34 -2.12
C ALA A 42 -3.05 16.56 -2.07
N GLY A 43 -3.19 17.49 -3.02
CA GLY A 43 -2.44 18.75 -3.05
C GLY A 43 -2.76 19.66 -1.86
N ARG A 44 -4.04 19.84 -1.54
CA ARG A 44 -4.48 20.63 -0.37
C ARG A 44 -4.02 19.99 0.94
N MET A 45 -4.14 18.67 1.06
CA MET A 45 -3.67 17.92 2.22
C MET A 45 -2.15 18.06 2.38
N SER A 46 -1.38 17.89 1.30
CA SER A 46 0.08 18.02 1.31
C SER A 46 0.53 19.43 1.70
N ALA A 47 -0.17 20.46 1.22
CA ALA A 47 0.11 21.85 1.61
C ALA A 47 -0.18 22.11 3.10
N ALA A 48 -1.15 21.41 3.69
CA ALA A 48 -1.55 21.58 5.08
C ALA A 48 -0.70 20.76 6.07
N THR A 49 -0.28 19.54 5.71
CA THR A 49 0.41 18.61 6.62
C THR A 49 1.89 18.41 6.29
N GLY A 50 2.33 18.81 5.08
CA GLY A 50 3.66 18.52 4.56
C GLY A 50 3.86 17.06 4.13
N LEU A 51 2.86 16.20 4.30
CA LEU A 51 2.90 14.78 3.90
C LEU A 51 2.46 14.64 2.45
N GLN A 52 3.23 13.92 1.64
CA GLN A 52 2.87 13.64 0.25
C GLN A 52 2.40 12.19 0.09
N CYS A 53 1.39 12.00 -0.77
CA CYS A 53 1.01 10.66 -1.23
C CYS A 53 2.10 10.14 -2.17
N GLU A 54 2.66 8.97 -1.87
CA GLU A 54 3.70 8.33 -2.70
C GLU A 54 3.14 7.84 -4.04
N ARG A 55 1.87 7.46 -4.06
CA ARG A 55 1.15 7.04 -5.26
C ARG A 55 -0.20 7.73 -5.37
N LEU A 56 -0.32 8.60 -6.36
CA LEU A 56 -1.62 9.14 -6.79
C LEU A 56 -2.17 8.19 -7.85
N VAL A 57 -3.39 7.70 -7.65
CA VAL A 57 -4.10 6.91 -8.66
C VAL A 57 -4.85 7.92 -9.51
N ASN A 58 -4.49 8.04 -10.78
CA ASN A 58 -5.29 8.81 -11.74
C ASN A 58 -6.23 7.82 -12.43
N PRO A 59 -7.55 7.82 -12.13
CA PRO A 59 -8.49 6.89 -12.75
C PRO A 59 -8.62 7.08 -14.27
N LEU A 60 -8.15 8.21 -14.82
CA LEU A 60 -8.20 8.52 -16.24
C LEU A 60 -6.96 8.04 -17.02
N ASP A 61 -5.94 7.52 -16.34
CA ASP A 61 -4.79 6.88 -16.96
C ASP A 61 -5.04 5.36 -17.10
N ASP A 62 -6.09 5.00 -17.82
CA ASP A 62 -6.38 3.62 -18.26
C ASP A 62 -5.49 3.22 -19.45
N SER A 63 -4.22 3.62 -19.41
CA SER A 63 -3.18 3.13 -20.31
C SER A 63 -2.79 1.71 -19.89
N ILE A 64 -3.74 0.77 -19.85
CA ILE A 64 -3.42 -0.66 -19.88
C ILE A 64 -2.59 -0.84 -21.16
N PRO A 65 -1.31 -1.23 -21.10
CA PRO A 65 -0.65 -1.68 -22.31
C PRO A 65 -1.42 -2.92 -22.74
N GLU A 66 -2.26 -2.80 -23.77
CA GLU A 66 -2.87 -3.95 -24.45
C GLU A 66 -1.71 -4.93 -24.68
N PRO A 67 -1.71 -6.09 -23.99
CA PRO A 67 -0.69 -7.09 -24.25
C PRO A 67 -0.86 -7.40 -25.73
N SER A 68 0.17 -7.13 -26.52
CA SER A 68 0.22 -7.37 -27.96
C SER A 68 0.06 -8.87 -28.20
N LEU A 69 -1.17 -9.34 -28.11
CA LEU A 69 -1.66 -10.59 -28.64
C LEU A 69 -1.83 -10.32 -30.14
N LEU A 70 -1.08 -11.07 -30.94
CA LEU A 70 -1.01 -11.05 -32.41
C LEU A 70 0.10 -10.15 -32.98
N ALA A 71 1.29 -10.71 -33.18
CA ALA A 71 1.66 -11.39 -34.43
C ALA A 71 3.15 -11.79 -34.42
#